data_AF-A0A7V2AWB4-F1
#
_entry.id   AF-A0A7V2AWB4-F1
#
_cell.length_a   1.000
_cell.length_b   1.000
_cell.length_c   1.000
_cell.angle_alpha   90.00
_cell.angle_beta   90.00
_cell.angle_gamma   90.00
#
_symmetry.space_group_name_H-M   'P 1'
#
loop_
_entity.id
_entity.type
_entity.pdbx_description
1 polymer ?
#
loop_
_entity_poly.entity_id
_entity_poly.type
_entity_poly.pdbx_seq_one_letter_code
_entity_poly.pdbx_strand_id
1 'polypeptide(L)' 'MESLGVGTECPLQDPAILGRAVRMGILDAPELVGSNVAPGIVVTAPVGGGYDAVDSGTGGTMSEEERLRRIRGS' A
#
# COMPACT_ATOMS: atom_id res chain seq x y z
N MET A 1 -0.50 -0.49 15.66
CA MET A 1 -0.58 -1.07 14.31
C MET A 1 -0.97 -2.52 14.48
N GLU A 2 -2.11 -2.95 13.94
CA GLU A 2 -2.50 -4.36 14.01
C GLU A 2 -1.66 -5.13 13.00
N SER A 3 -0.98 -6.19 13.44
CA SER A 3 -0.12 -7.00 12.57
C SER A 3 -0.97 -8.06 11.88
N LEU A 4 -0.93 -8.13 10.54
CA LEU A 4 -1.71 -9.09 9.76
C LEU A 4 -1.19 -10.53 9.85
N GLY A 5 0.03 -10.73 10.36
CA GLY A 5 0.73 -12.01 10.38
C GLY A 5 0.97 -12.59 11.76
N VAL A 6 0.19 -12.20 12.78
CA VAL A 6 0.34 -12.77 14.12
C VAL A 6 0.12 -14.28 14.08
N GLY A 7 1.10 -15.04 14.57
CA GLY A 7 1.02 -16.49 14.67
C GLY A 7 1.41 -17.27 13.41
N THR A 8 1.89 -16.61 12.35
CA THR A 8 2.47 -17.30 11.18
C THR A 8 3.99 -17.14 11.16
N GLU A 9 4.70 -18.17 10.71
CA GLU A 9 6.17 -18.14 10.64
C GLU A 9 6.69 -17.19 9.56
N CYS A 10 6.01 -17.12 8.41
CA CYS A 10 6.42 -16.26 7.29
C CYS A 10 5.23 -15.50 6.68
N PRO A 11 4.83 -14.35 7.26
CA PRO A 11 3.69 -13.57 6.79
C PRO A 11 3.78 -13.11 5.34
N LEU A 12 5.01 -12.92 4.84
CA LEU A 12 5.27 -12.46 3.47
C LEU A 12 5.25 -13.60 2.44
N GLN A 13 5.09 -14.85 2.88
CA GLN A 13 4.93 -16.02 2.01
C GLN A 13 3.53 -16.65 2.13
N ASP A 14 2.71 -16.19 3.08
CA ASP A 14 1.34 -16.67 3.26
C ASP A 14 0.39 -15.96 2.28
N PRO A 15 -0.20 -16.69 1.30
CA PRO A 15 -1.08 -16.09 0.30
C PRO A 15 -2.33 -15.43 0.90
N ALA A 16 -2.85 -15.94 2.02
CA ALA A 16 -4.01 -15.37 2.68
C ALA A 16 -3.68 -14.01 3.31
N ILE A 17 -2.50 -13.88 3.92
CA ILE A 17 -2.03 -12.60 4.49
C ILE A 17 -1.75 -11.59 3.38
N LEU A 18 -1.03 -11.99 2.33
CA LEU A 18 -0.77 -11.13 1.18
C LEU A 18 -2.07 -10.66 0.52
N GLY A 19 -3.03 -11.57 0.33
CA GLY A 19 -4.34 -11.24 -0.23
C GLY A 19 -5.15 -10.27 0.65
N ARG A 20 -5.00 -10.33 1.98
CA ARG A 20 -5.61 -9.32 2.88
C ARG A 20 -4.91 -7.97 2.74
N ALA A 21 -3.59 -7.95 2.73
CA ALA A 21 -2.81 -6.72 2.58
C ALA A 21 -3.12 -5.99 1.26
N VAL A 22 -3.36 -6.74 0.18
CA VAL A 22 -3.79 -6.18 -1.12
C VAL A 22 -5.17 -5.55 -1.03
N ARG A 23 -6.17 -6.27 -0.51
CA ARG A 23 -7.55 -5.74 -0.38
C ARG A 23 -7.64 -4.52 0.53
N MET A 24 -6.76 -4.44 1.53
CA MET A 24 -6.67 -3.30 2.44
C MET A 24 -5.89 -2.12 1.85
N GLY A 25 -5.21 -2.26 0.71
CA GLY A 25 -4.37 -1.21 0.12
C GLY A 25 -2.98 -1.06 0.76
N ILE A 26 -2.59 -1.97 1.66
CA ILE A 26 -1.23 -1.98 2.24
C ILE A 26 -0.23 -2.35 1.15
N LEU A 27 -0.54 -3.38 0.36
CA LEU A 27 0.15 -3.72 -0.89
C LEU A 27 -0.73 -3.27 -2.05
N ASP A 28 -0.41 -2.14 -2.66
CA ASP A 28 -1.24 -1.51 -3.68
C ASP A 28 -0.38 -0.93 -4.79
N ALA A 29 -0.99 -0.68 -5.95
CA ALA A 29 -0.29 -0.13 -7.11
C ALA A 29 -1.24 0.70 -7.97
N PRO A 30 -0.75 1.77 -8.66
CA PRO A 30 -1.58 2.61 -9.51
C PRO A 30 -2.34 1.83 -10.60
N GLU A 31 -1.77 0.73 -11.08
CA GLU A 31 -2.36 -0.10 -12.14
C GLU A 31 -3.59 -0.90 -11.66
N LEU A 32 -3.87 -0.92 -10.35
CA LEU A 32 -5.01 -1.64 -9.77
C LEU A 32 -6.29 -0.80 -9.70
N VAL A 33 -6.28 0.46 -10.14
CA VAL A 33 -7.48 1.30 -10.22
C VAL A 33 -8.56 0.60 -11.04
N GLY A 34 -9.74 0.40 -10.45
CA GLY A 34 -10.89 -0.24 -11.12
C GLY A 34 -10.84 -1.77 -11.22
N SER A 35 -9.81 -2.40 -10.65
CA SER A 35 -9.63 -3.86 -10.72
C SER A 35 -10.55 -4.68 -9.81
N ASN A 36 -11.19 -4.05 -8.82
CA ASN A 36 -11.90 -4.69 -7.70
C ASN A 36 -11.03 -5.60 -6.80
N VAL A 37 -9.71 -5.71 -7.02
CA VAL A 37 -8.82 -6.55 -6.18
C VAL A 37 -8.11 -5.75 -5.09
N ALA A 38 -7.83 -4.48 -5.35
CA ALA A 38 -7.22 -3.53 -4.43
C ALA A 38 -7.85 -2.14 -4.62
N PRO A 39 -7.65 -1.20 -3.67
CA PRO A 39 -8.14 0.17 -3.83
C PRO A 39 -7.55 0.90 -5.04
N GLY A 40 -6.29 0.63 -5.40
CA GLY A 40 -5.59 1.35 -6.48
C GLY A 40 -5.36 2.82 -6.16
N ILE A 41 -5.29 3.20 -4.88
CA ILE A 41 -5.25 4.61 -4.46
C ILE A 41 -3.84 5.15 -4.29
N VAL A 42 -2.83 4.27 -4.30
CA VAL A 42 -1.42 4.68 -4.24
C VAL A 42 -1.06 5.42 -5.52
N VAL A 43 -0.52 6.62 -5.35
CA VAL A 43 0.09 7.41 -6.44
C VAL A 43 1.60 7.36 -6.26
N THR A 44 2.31 7.06 -7.34
CA THR A 44 3.79 7.04 -7.37
C THR A 44 4.32 8.01 -8.40
N ALA A 45 5.55 8.49 -8.20
CA ALA A 45 6.25 9.35 -9.16
C ALA A 45 7.75 9.04 -9.19
N PRO A 46 8.45 9.32 -10.31
CA PRO A 46 9.89 9.22 -10.38
C PRO A 46 10.57 10.23 -9.44
N VAL A 47 11.35 9.74 -8.47
CA VAL A 47 12.08 10.56 -7.50
C VAL A 47 13.49 10.00 -7.36
N GLY A 48 14.51 10.84 -7.59
CA GLY A 48 15.91 10.45 -7.40
C GLY A 48 16.38 9.24 -8.22
N GLY A 49 15.70 8.92 -9.33
CA GLY A 49 15.99 7.73 -10.16
C GLY A 49 15.23 6.46 -9.76
N GLY A 50 14.43 6.50 -8.69
CA GLY A 50 13.48 5.46 -8.29
C GLY A 50 12.02 5.91 -8.45
N TYR A 51 11.08 5.12 -7.93
CA TYR A 51 9.66 5.49 -7.82
C TYR A 51 9.28 5.52 -6.34
N ASP A 52 8.78 6.66 -5.89
CA ASP A 52 8.30 6.86 -4.53
C ASP A 52 6.79 7.11 -4.52
N ALA A 53 6.13 6.77 -3.41
CA ALA A 53 4.77 7.19 -3.18
C ALA A 53 4.72 8.71 -2.98
N VAL A 54 3.70 9.36 -3.56
CA VAL A 54 3.53 10.81 -3.48
C VAL A 54 2.11 11.18 -3.08
N ASP A 55 1.97 12.32 -2.44
CA ASP A 55 0.67 12.95 -2.23
C ASP A 55 0.11 13.46 -3.56
N SER A 56 -1.11 13.05 -3.90
CA SER A 56 -1.73 13.39 -5.19
C SER A 56 -2.09 14.87 -5.34
N GLY A 57 -2.23 15.62 -4.24
CA GLY A 57 -2.56 17.05 -4.27
C GLY A 57 -1.33 17.96 -4.40
N THR A 58 -0.20 17.55 -3.83
CA THR A 58 1.02 18.37 -3.72
C THR A 58 2.16 17.84 -4.58
N GLY A 59 2.14 16.57 -4.95
CA GLY A 59 3.24 15.86 -5.62
C GLY A 59 4.46 15.58 -4.73
N GLY A 60 4.38 15.91 -3.43
CA GLY A 60 5.46 15.66 -2.48
C GLY A 60 5.59 14.19 -2.14
N THR A 61 6.83 13.72 -1.94
CA THR A 61 7.13 12.36 -1.47
C THR A 61 6.46 12.08 -0.14
N MET A 62 5.90 10.88 -0.01
CA MET A 62 5.18 10.41 1.17
C MET A 62 5.96 9.29 1.85
N SER A 63 6.15 9.40 3.16
CA SER A 63 6.71 8.28 3.94
C SER A 63 5.74 7.10 3.99
N GLU A 64 6.26 5.88 4.17
CA GLU A 64 5.42 4.69 4.33
C GLU A 64 4.46 4.80 5.52
N GLU A 65 4.89 5.42 6.62
CA GLU A 65 4.03 5.66 7.77
C GLU A 65 2.85 6.58 7.43
N GLU A 66 3.11 7.66 6.68
CA GLU A 66 2.06 8.57 6.23
C GLU A 66 1.08 7.87 5.27
N ARG A 67 1.59 7.06 4.34
CA ARG A 67 0.77 6.27 3.40
C ARG A 67 -0.17 5.33 4.16
N LEU A 68 0.36 4.59 5.13
CA LEU A 68 -0.43 3.68 5.96
C LEU A 68 -1.45 4.42 6.84
N ARG A 69 -1.15 5.63 7.33
CA ARG A 69 -2.14 6.42 8.08
C ARG A 69 -3.34 6.81 7.22
N ARG A 70 -3.13 7.14 5.94
CA ARG A 70 -4.23 7.49 5.01
C ARG A 70 -5.17 6.32 4.76
N ILE A 71 -4.61 5.14 4.55
CA ILE A 71 -5.38 3.88 4.38
C ILE A 71 -6.24 3.59 5.61
N ARG A 72 -5.75 3.91 6.82
CA ARG A 72 -6.46 3.64 8.08
C ARG A 72 -7.54 4.66 8.45
N GLY A 73 -7.50 5.86 7.86
CA GLY A 73 -8.44 6.95 8.12
C GLY A 73 -9.53 7.11 7.08
N SER A 74 -9.61 6.20 6.10
CA SER A 74 -10.58 6.18 5.00
C SER A 74 -11.74 5.22 5.27
#